data_AF-A0A1V5UTC6-F1
#
_entry.id   AF-A0A1V5UTC6-F1
#
_cell.length_a   1.000
_cell.length_b   1.000
_cell.length_c   1.000
_cell.angle_alpha   90.00
_cell.angle_beta   90.00
_cell.angle_gamma   90.00
#
_symmetry.space_group_name_H-M   'P 1'
#
loop_
_entity.id
_entity.type
_entity.pdbx_description
1 polymer ?
#
loop_
_entity_poly.entity_id
_entity_poly.type
_entity_poly.pdbx_seq_one_letter_code
_entity_poly.pdbx_strand_id
1 'polypeptide(L)'
;MLTGELAYHLYETYGFPLEILLDEARANQVPLADNLDDLFSQTKQLHLKQSQAGLDQKFKGGLADHSARTTAYHTATHLIHQALRRVLGEHVAQKGSNITPERLRFDFSHPQPLTTQQLAQVEQQVNDWIEQSLPVTKITLEKAEALKSGALAFFAERYPNQVDVYVIRRPSDQQLSIANLANNPDIISMEVCGGPHVTNTKEIGKLSLFKEKSVSAGVRRVYAKVV
;
A
#
# COMPACT_ATOMS: atom_id res chain seq x y z
N MET A 1 -21.53 20.91 -24.84
CA MET A 1 -22.04 19.57 -25.15
C MET A 1 -21.44 18.60 -24.15
N LEU A 2 -22.24 17.73 -23.53
CA LEU A 2 -21.76 16.68 -22.64
C LEU A 2 -21.22 15.53 -23.50
N THR A 3 -19.91 15.32 -23.48
CA THR A 3 -19.22 14.21 -24.17
C THR A 3 -18.91 13.08 -23.19
N GLY A 4 -18.62 11.87 -23.69
CA GLY A 4 -18.23 10.75 -22.83
C GLY A 4 -16.98 11.04 -22.00
N GLU A 5 -16.01 11.76 -22.56
CA GLU A 5 -14.80 12.22 -21.87
C GLU A 5 -15.11 13.21 -20.74
N LEU A 6 -15.95 14.22 -21.00
CA LEU A 6 -16.32 15.20 -19.99
C LEU A 6 -17.17 14.57 -18.88
N ALA A 7 -18.12 13.70 -19.24
CA ALA A 7 -18.93 12.95 -18.28
C ALA A 7 -18.05 12.05 -17.40
N TYR A 8 -17.06 11.36 -17.99
CA TYR A 8 -16.12 10.56 -17.24
C TYR A 8 -15.23 11.41 -16.32
N HIS A 9 -14.72 12.55 -16.79
CA HIS A 9 -13.94 13.47 -15.96
C HIS A 9 -14.74 13.98 -14.75
N LEU A 10 -16.01 14.33 -14.94
CA LEU A 10 -16.89 14.77 -13.86
C LEU A 10 -17.18 13.64 -12.85
N TYR A 11 -17.36 12.42 -13.34
CA TYR A 11 -17.49 11.22 -12.51
C TYR A 11 -16.22 10.91 -11.71
N GLU A 12 -15.04 10.91 -12.35
CA GLU A 12 -13.77 10.56 -11.70
C GLU A 12 -13.31 11.63 -10.72
N THR A 13 -13.43 12.91 -11.09
CA THR A 13 -12.89 14.03 -10.31
C THR A 13 -13.82 14.47 -9.19
N TYR A 14 -15.13 14.50 -9.46
CA TYR A 14 -16.12 15.06 -8.54
C TYR A 14 -17.14 14.04 -8.03
N GLY A 15 -17.09 12.80 -8.53
CA GLY A 15 -17.95 11.71 -8.03
C GLY A 15 -19.39 11.77 -8.51
N PHE A 16 -19.71 12.58 -9.52
CA PHE A 16 -21.07 12.70 -10.03
C PHE A 16 -21.48 11.47 -10.86
N PRO A 17 -22.55 10.74 -10.47
CA PRO A 17 -23.07 9.63 -11.27
C PRO A 17 -23.55 10.12 -12.64
N LEU A 18 -23.48 9.24 -13.65
CA LEU A 18 -23.87 9.59 -15.03
C LEU A 18 -25.35 10.02 -15.09
N GLU A 19 -26.21 9.41 -14.28
CA GLU A 19 -27.63 9.73 -14.21
C GLU A 19 -27.86 11.19 -13.81
N ILE A 20 -27.13 11.67 -12.78
CA ILE A 20 -27.22 13.06 -12.31
C ILE A 20 -26.68 14.02 -13.37
N LEU A 21 -25.60 13.67 -14.06
CA LEU A 21 -25.03 14.49 -15.13
C LEU A 21 -25.99 14.62 -16.32
N LEU A 22 -26.70 13.55 -16.67
CA LEU A 22 -27.73 13.56 -17.70
C LEU A 22 -28.91 14.44 -17.32
N ASP A 23 -29.39 14.33 -16.09
CA ASP A 23 -30.50 15.15 -15.60
C ASP A 23 -30.13 16.63 -15.57
N GLU A 24 -28.93 16.97 -15.10
CA GLU A 24 -28.45 18.36 -15.06
C GLU A 24 -28.23 18.93 -16.48
N ALA A 25 -27.70 18.12 -17.41
CA ALA A 25 -27.53 18.52 -18.79
C ALA A 25 -28.86 18.81 -19.48
N ARG A 26 -29.91 18.01 -19.21
CA ARG A 26 -31.27 18.26 -19.70
C ARG A 26 -31.86 19.53 -19.09
N ALA A 27 -31.71 19.71 -17.78
CA ALA A 27 -32.22 20.90 -17.06
C ALA A 27 -31.61 22.20 -17.60
N ASN A 28 -30.32 22.19 -17.93
CA ASN A 28 -29.59 23.36 -18.43
C ASN A 28 -29.52 23.43 -19.96
N GLN A 29 -30.27 22.59 -20.69
CA GLN A 29 -30.31 22.55 -22.16
C GLN A 29 -28.91 22.37 -22.79
N VAL A 30 -28.03 21.64 -22.12
CA VAL A 30 -26.70 21.30 -22.64
C VAL A 30 -26.86 20.16 -23.66
N PRO A 31 -26.40 20.33 -24.90
CA PRO A 31 -26.46 19.26 -25.90
C PRO A 31 -25.73 18.00 -25.44
N LEU A 32 -26.27 16.81 -25.71
CA LEU A 32 -25.63 15.52 -25.41
C LEU A 32 -24.94 14.99 -26.67
N ALA A 33 -23.79 14.34 -26.51
CA ALA A 33 -23.19 13.57 -27.59
C ALA A 33 -24.01 12.31 -27.90
N ASP A 34 -24.02 11.89 -29.16
CA ASP A 34 -24.66 10.63 -29.57
C ASP A 34 -24.02 9.44 -28.86
N ASN A 35 -24.84 8.48 -28.40
CA ASN A 35 -24.40 7.29 -27.67
C ASN A 35 -23.53 7.62 -26.44
N LEU A 36 -23.90 8.66 -25.67
CA LEU A 36 -23.14 9.12 -24.51
C LEU A 36 -22.84 8.00 -23.50
N ASP A 37 -23.80 7.10 -23.25
CA ASP A 37 -23.65 5.99 -22.31
C ASP A 37 -22.53 5.02 -22.74
N ASP A 38 -22.46 4.74 -24.05
CA ASP A 38 -21.42 3.88 -24.63
C ASP A 38 -20.07 4.60 -24.61
N LEU A 39 -20.03 5.89 -24.96
CA LEU A 39 -18.80 6.69 -24.93
C LEU A 39 -18.26 6.80 -23.49
N PHE A 40 -19.11 7.06 -22.51
CA PHE A 40 -18.73 7.08 -21.10
C PHE A 40 -18.18 5.72 -20.66
N SER A 41 -18.86 4.63 -21.02
CA SER A 41 -18.43 3.27 -20.69
C SER A 41 -17.09 2.93 -21.35
N GLN A 42 -16.88 3.33 -22.60
CA GLN A 42 -15.62 3.15 -23.33
C GLN A 42 -14.49 3.96 -22.69
N THR A 43 -14.70 5.24 -22.39
CA THR A 43 -13.70 6.09 -21.72
C THR A 43 -13.32 5.53 -20.34
N LYS A 44 -14.32 5.10 -19.56
CA LYS A 44 -14.12 4.43 -18.28
C LYS A 44 -13.31 3.16 -18.43
N GLN A 45 -13.63 2.31 -19.40
CA GLN A 45 -12.87 1.08 -19.67
C GLN A 45 -11.44 1.38 -20.14
N LEU A 46 -11.24 2.39 -20.98
CA LEU A 46 -9.91 2.81 -21.43
C LEU A 46 -9.04 3.29 -20.27
N HIS A 47 -9.58 4.12 -19.38
CA HIS A 47 -8.85 4.60 -18.21
C HIS A 47 -8.56 3.46 -17.21
N LEU A 48 -9.51 2.53 -17.02
CA LEU A 48 -9.27 1.31 -16.24
C LEU A 48 -8.14 0.47 -16.85
N LYS A 49 -8.16 0.26 -18.18
CA LYS A 49 -7.12 -0.49 -18.90
C LYS A 49 -5.76 0.22 -18.86
N GLN A 50 -5.70 1.55 -18.99
CA GLN A 50 -4.46 2.31 -18.86
C GLN A 50 -3.90 2.25 -17.42
N SER A 51 -4.77 2.33 -16.41
CA SER A 51 -4.38 2.10 -15.02
C SER A 51 -3.90 0.66 -14.78
N GLN A 52 -4.40 -0.32 -15.55
CA GLN A 52 -3.98 -1.72 -15.48
C GLN A 52 -2.72 -2.02 -16.31
N ALA A 53 -2.49 -1.35 -17.43
CA ALA A 53 -1.31 -1.56 -18.29
C ALA A 53 0.01 -1.19 -17.58
N GLY A 54 -0.04 -0.28 -16.61
CA GLY A 54 1.08 -0.02 -15.70
C GLY A 54 1.34 -1.14 -14.67
N LEU A 55 0.54 -2.21 -14.64
CA LEU A 55 0.75 -3.40 -13.81
C LEU A 55 1.66 -4.43 -14.50
N ASP A 56 1.70 -4.48 -15.83
CA ASP A 56 2.41 -5.52 -16.58
C ASP A 56 3.95 -5.40 -16.53
N GLN A 57 4.46 -4.23 -16.13
CA GLN A 57 5.89 -4.01 -15.86
C GLN A 57 6.26 -4.16 -14.37
N LYS A 58 5.32 -4.54 -13.50
CA LYS A 58 5.59 -4.65 -12.06
C LYS A 58 6.09 -6.05 -11.71
N PHE A 59 7.26 -6.10 -11.09
CA PHE A 59 7.84 -7.33 -10.56
C PHE A 59 7.06 -7.83 -9.33
N LYS A 60 7.35 -9.06 -8.87
CA LYS A 60 6.73 -9.65 -7.66
C LYS A 60 6.72 -8.66 -6.50
N GLY A 61 5.55 -8.48 -5.87
CA GLY A 61 5.35 -7.50 -4.79
C GLY A 61 5.05 -6.07 -5.25
N GLY A 62 4.88 -5.82 -6.55
CA GLY A 62 4.54 -4.47 -7.06
C GLY A 62 5.75 -3.53 -7.19
N LEU A 63 6.95 -4.10 -7.25
CA LEU A 63 8.22 -3.36 -7.34
C LEU A 63 8.51 -2.88 -8.76
N ALA A 64 9.18 -1.73 -8.87
CA ALA A 64 9.67 -1.21 -10.14
C ALA A 64 10.93 -1.95 -10.65
N ASP A 65 11.77 -2.48 -9.75
CA ASP A 65 12.96 -3.27 -10.07
C ASP A 65 13.39 -4.18 -8.90
N HIS A 66 14.56 -4.82 -9.02
CA HIS A 66 15.20 -5.65 -8.00
C HIS A 66 16.50 -5.04 -7.44
N SER A 67 16.67 -3.72 -7.55
CA SER A 67 17.85 -3.05 -7.00
C SER A 67 17.90 -3.21 -5.47
N ALA A 68 19.10 -3.10 -4.91
CA ALA A 68 19.28 -3.11 -3.45
C ALA A 68 18.44 -2.01 -2.77
N ARG A 69 18.30 -0.84 -3.42
CA ARG A 69 17.51 0.28 -2.91
C ARG A 69 16.01 -0.02 -2.89
N THR A 70 15.47 -0.57 -3.98
CA THR A 70 14.06 -0.98 -4.05
C THR A 70 13.76 -2.09 -3.05
N THR A 71 14.67 -3.04 -2.87
CA THR A 71 14.57 -4.12 -1.88
C THR A 71 14.57 -3.58 -0.45
N ALA A 72 15.45 -2.61 -0.15
CA ALA A 72 15.47 -1.90 1.13
C ALA A 72 14.14 -1.16 1.40
N TYR A 73 13.62 -0.43 0.41
CA TYR A 73 12.32 0.23 0.54
C TYR A 73 11.17 -0.77 0.72
N HIS A 74 11.26 -1.96 0.13
CA HIS A 74 10.24 -2.98 0.32
C HIS A 74 10.15 -3.44 1.78
N THR A 75 11.28 -3.71 2.42
CA THR A 75 11.30 -3.95 3.88
C THR A 75 10.89 -2.71 4.68
N ALA A 76 11.30 -1.51 4.27
CA ALA A 76 10.87 -0.27 4.94
C ALA A 76 9.35 -0.08 4.90
N THR A 77 8.66 -0.57 3.87
CA THR A 77 7.19 -0.53 3.78
C THR A 77 6.55 -1.27 4.94
N HIS A 78 7.05 -2.47 5.28
CA HIS A 78 6.53 -3.27 6.40
C HIS A 78 6.74 -2.54 7.74
N LEU A 79 7.92 -1.93 7.93
CA LEU A 79 8.19 -1.12 9.12
C LEU A 79 7.27 0.10 9.20
N ILE A 80 7.11 0.87 8.12
CA ILE A 80 6.20 2.03 8.11
C ILE A 80 4.78 1.61 8.44
N HIS A 81 4.31 0.53 7.82
CA HIS A 81 2.96 0.02 8.05
C HIS A 81 2.75 -0.38 9.52
N GLN A 82 3.69 -1.11 10.11
CA GLN A 82 3.62 -1.46 11.52
C GLN A 82 3.73 -0.24 12.44
N ALA A 83 4.60 0.73 12.13
CA ALA A 83 4.71 1.96 12.91
C ALA A 83 3.41 2.77 12.87
N LEU A 84 2.76 2.87 11.70
CA LEU A 84 1.45 3.49 11.56
C LEU A 84 0.39 2.76 12.41
N ARG A 85 0.37 1.42 12.40
CA ARG A 85 -0.55 0.63 13.25
C ARG A 85 -0.31 0.88 14.73
N ARG A 86 0.95 1.00 15.18
CA ARG A 86 1.28 1.32 16.58
C ARG A 86 0.87 2.73 16.99
N VAL A 87 1.07 3.72 16.13
CA VAL A 87 0.81 5.13 16.45
C VAL A 87 -0.66 5.50 16.29
N LEU A 88 -1.33 4.97 15.26
CA LEU A 88 -2.69 5.35 14.89
C LEU A 88 -3.73 4.32 15.32
N GLY A 89 -3.37 3.05 15.39
CA GLY A 89 -4.27 1.94 15.74
C GLY A 89 -4.37 0.85 14.67
N GLU A 90 -4.97 -0.28 15.06
CA GLU A 90 -5.05 -1.50 14.24
C GLU A 90 -5.99 -1.39 13.02
N HIS A 91 -6.76 -0.32 12.89
CA HIS A 91 -7.59 -0.06 11.70
C HIS A 91 -6.78 0.37 10.48
N VAL A 92 -5.50 0.71 10.66
CA VAL A 92 -4.60 1.00 9.55
C VAL A 92 -4.37 -0.27 8.75
N ALA A 93 -4.81 -0.25 7.49
CA ALA A 93 -4.64 -1.32 6.53
C ALA A 93 -4.08 -0.75 5.22
N GLN A 94 -3.18 -1.47 4.58
CA GLN A 94 -2.63 -1.07 3.29
C GLN A 94 -3.72 -0.95 2.22
N LYS A 95 -3.67 0.15 1.47
CA LYS A 95 -4.52 0.43 0.30
C LYS A 95 -3.73 0.51 -1.00
N GLY A 96 -2.41 0.63 -0.91
CA GLY A 96 -1.53 0.66 -2.08
C GLY A 96 -0.07 0.89 -1.69
N SER A 97 0.85 0.46 -2.54
CA SER A 97 2.27 0.77 -2.42
C SER A 97 2.87 0.97 -3.82
N ASN A 98 3.88 1.84 -3.91
CA ASN A 98 4.70 2.01 -5.10
C ASN A 98 6.12 2.36 -4.67
N ILE A 99 7.06 1.50 -5.07
CA ILE A 99 8.46 1.61 -4.72
C ILE A 99 9.28 1.77 -5.99
N THR A 100 10.12 2.79 -6.01
CA THR A 100 11.14 3.04 -7.04
C THR A 100 12.49 3.28 -6.35
N PRO A 101 13.62 3.27 -7.06
CA PRO A 101 14.92 3.59 -6.47
C PRO A 101 14.98 4.97 -5.79
N GLU A 102 14.18 5.92 -6.25
CA GLU A 102 14.19 7.29 -5.75
C GLU A 102 13.29 7.47 -4.51
N ARG A 103 12.18 6.71 -4.42
CA ARG A 103 11.19 6.90 -3.37
C ARG A 103 10.32 5.68 -3.09
N LEU A 104 9.82 5.65 -1.86
CA LEU A 104 8.71 4.81 -1.41
C LEU A 104 7.44 5.64 -1.27
N ARG A 105 6.31 5.07 -1.67
CA ARG A 105 4.97 5.61 -1.46
C ARG A 105 4.08 4.53 -0.87
N PHE A 106 3.47 4.82 0.27
CA PHE A 106 2.60 3.89 0.98
C PHE A 106 1.24 4.54 1.25
N ASP A 107 0.18 3.83 0.88
CA ASP A 107 -1.21 4.27 1.02
C ASP A 107 -1.92 3.37 2.04
N PHE A 108 -2.66 3.97 2.97
CA PHE A 108 -3.28 3.25 4.07
C PHE A 108 -4.64 3.83 4.46
N SER A 109 -5.48 3.01 5.08
CA SER A 109 -6.75 3.47 5.65
C SER A 109 -6.53 4.31 6.90
N HIS A 110 -6.96 5.56 6.84
CA HIS A 110 -7.06 6.44 8.00
C HIS A 110 -7.98 7.62 7.64
N PRO A 111 -9.00 7.95 8.47
CA PRO A 111 -10.00 8.95 8.12
C PRO A 111 -9.47 10.40 8.18
N GLN A 112 -8.45 10.66 8.99
CA GLN A 112 -7.97 12.01 9.29
C GLN A 112 -6.56 12.25 8.73
N PRO A 113 -6.12 13.51 8.54
CA PRO A 113 -4.71 13.81 8.31
C PRO A 113 -3.88 13.43 9.54
N LEU A 114 -2.64 13.00 9.31
CA LEU A 114 -1.70 12.78 10.41
C LEU A 114 -1.27 14.14 10.96
N THR A 115 -1.21 14.25 12.28
CA THR A 115 -0.55 15.39 12.93
C THR A 115 0.96 15.31 12.70
N THR A 116 1.65 16.45 12.77
CA THR A 116 3.12 16.50 12.70
C THR A 116 3.77 15.60 13.75
N GLN A 117 3.20 15.53 14.96
CA GLN A 117 3.68 14.66 16.02
C GLN A 117 3.52 13.18 15.67
N GLN A 118 2.37 12.75 15.15
CA GLN A 118 2.16 11.37 14.72
C GLN A 118 3.12 10.99 13.59
N LEU A 119 3.32 11.87 12.61
CA LEU A 119 4.25 11.60 11.51
C LEU A 119 5.69 11.46 12.03
N ALA A 120 6.11 12.32 12.96
CA ALA A 120 7.41 12.24 13.60
C ALA A 120 7.57 10.96 14.45
N GLN A 121 6.52 10.55 15.17
CA GLN A 121 6.53 9.29 15.93
C GLN A 121 6.67 8.07 15.03
N VAL A 122 6.01 8.07 13.87
CA VAL A 122 6.15 6.99 12.87
C VAL A 122 7.57 6.97 12.32
N GLU A 123 8.11 8.11 11.90
CA GLU A 123 9.48 8.22 11.39
C GLU A 123 10.51 7.76 12.43
N GLN A 124 10.37 8.23 13.67
CA GLN A 124 11.25 7.85 14.78
C GLN A 124 11.18 6.34 15.02
N GLN A 125 9.98 5.78 15.16
CA GLN A 125 9.81 4.36 15.44
C GLN A 125 10.44 3.47 14.36
N VAL A 126 10.31 3.84 13.08
CA VAL A 126 10.94 3.10 11.97
C VAL A 126 12.46 3.17 12.06
N ASN A 127 13.02 4.36 12.30
CA ASN A 127 14.47 4.52 12.44
C ASN A 127 15.03 3.79 13.67
N ASP A 128 14.30 3.77 14.78
CA ASP A 128 14.70 3.01 15.98
C ASP A 128 14.83 1.50 15.66
N TRP A 129 13.93 0.95 14.84
CA TRP A 129 14.02 -0.45 14.40
C TRP A 129 15.16 -0.70 13.43
N ILE A 130 15.44 0.25 12.55
CA ILE A 130 16.58 0.19 11.62
C ILE A 130 17.90 0.21 12.40
N GLU A 131 18.02 1.09 13.39
CA GLU A 131 19.22 1.21 14.24
C GLU A 131 19.47 -0.06 15.05
N GLN A 132 18.39 -0.70 15.54
CA GLN A 132 18.46 -2.00 16.22
C GLN A 132 18.97 -3.14 15.34
N SER A 133 19.15 -2.94 14.03
CA SER A 133 19.76 -3.94 13.13
C SER A 133 19.05 -5.30 13.20
N LEU A 134 17.72 -5.26 13.16
CA LEU A 134 16.86 -6.42 13.34
C LEU A 134 16.93 -7.39 12.14
N PRO A 135 16.94 -8.72 12.39
CA PRO A 135 16.88 -9.72 11.34
C PRO A 135 15.52 -9.73 10.63
N VAL A 136 15.54 -9.97 9.32
CA VAL A 136 14.37 -10.18 8.48
C VAL A 136 14.36 -11.64 8.05
N THR A 137 13.40 -12.41 8.56
CA THR A 137 13.31 -13.85 8.31
C THR A 137 12.13 -14.15 7.40
N LYS A 138 12.31 -15.12 6.51
CA LYS A 138 11.25 -15.61 5.63
C LYS A 138 10.83 -17.01 6.03
N ILE A 139 9.53 -17.25 6.15
CA ILE A 139 8.96 -18.57 6.41
C ILE A 139 7.91 -18.86 5.35
N THR A 140 8.04 -20.00 4.66
CA THR A 140 7.06 -20.43 3.67
C THR A 140 6.01 -21.30 4.35
N LEU A 141 4.74 -20.95 4.23
CA LEU A 141 3.61 -21.60 4.89
C LEU A 141 2.44 -21.80 3.92
N GLU A 142 1.51 -22.68 4.28
CA GLU A 142 0.19 -22.66 3.66
C GLU A 142 -0.53 -21.36 4.04
N LYS A 143 -1.26 -20.78 3.10
CA LYS A 143 -1.96 -19.49 3.24
C LYS A 143 -2.89 -19.50 4.43
N ALA A 144 -3.62 -20.59 4.64
CA ALA A 144 -4.51 -20.74 5.79
C ALA A 144 -3.76 -20.67 7.13
N GLU A 145 -2.57 -21.27 7.21
CA GLU A 145 -1.73 -21.26 8.41
C GLU A 145 -1.09 -19.89 8.64
N ALA A 146 -0.63 -19.24 7.57
CA ALA A 146 -0.09 -17.88 7.63
C ALA A 146 -1.13 -16.87 8.15
N LEU A 147 -2.38 -16.98 7.68
CA LEU A 147 -3.46 -16.11 8.18
C LEU A 147 -3.80 -16.43 9.64
N LYS A 148 -3.85 -17.72 10.00
CA LYS A 148 -4.11 -18.17 11.37
C LYS A 148 -3.00 -17.76 12.35
N SER A 149 -1.76 -17.61 11.88
CA SER A 149 -0.65 -17.15 12.71
C SER A 149 -0.72 -15.64 13.02
N GLY A 150 -1.68 -14.91 12.44
CA GLY A 150 -1.83 -13.47 12.62
C GLY A 150 -1.00 -12.64 11.65
N ALA A 151 -0.42 -13.26 10.61
CA ALA A 151 0.31 -12.51 9.60
C ALA A 151 -0.66 -11.60 8.83
N LEU A 152 -0.30 -10.33 8.70
CA LEU A 152 -1.09 -9.38 7.93
C LEU A 152 -0.96 -9.74 6.45
N ALA A 153 -2.09 -9.87 5.77
CA ALA A 153 -2.15 -10.14 4.35
C ALA A 153 -3.07 -9.12 3.69
N PHE A 154 -2.58 -8.50 2.62
CA PHE A 154 -3.34 -7.54 1.84
C PHE A 154 -3.61 -8.13 0.46
N PHE A 155 -4.86 -8.01 0.00
CA PHE A 155 -5.30 -8.65 -1.25
C PHE A 155 -5.12 -10.18 -1.21
N ALA A 156 -5.58 -10.81 -0.13
CA ALA A 156 -5.36 -12.22 0.18
C ALA A 156 -5.83 -13.18 -0.92
N GLU A 157 -6.78 -12.74 -1.73
CA GLU A 157 -7.34 -13.46 -2.88
C GLU A 157 -6.31 -13.66 -3.99
N ARG A 158 -5.29 -12.79 -4.06
CA ARG A 158 -4.25 -12.83 -5.08
C ARG A 158 -3.10 -13.76 -4.74
N TYR A 159 -3.00 -14.21 -3.49
CA TYR A 159 -1.93 -15.11 -3.08
C TYR A 159 -2.26 -16.58 -3.41
N PRO A 160 -1.26 -17.35 -3.87
CA PRO A 160 -1.39 -18.80 -4.06
C PRO A 160 -1.59 -19.52 -2.71
N ASN A 161 -1.76 -20.85 -2.76
CA ASN A 161 -1.94 -21.66 -1.55
C ASN A 161 -0.70 -21.66 -0.67
N GLN A 162 0.50 -21.66 -1.25
CA GLN A 162 1.74 -21.53 -0.51
C GLN A 162 2.24 -20.09 -0.56
N VAL A 163 2.53 -19.49 0.58
CA VAL A 163 2.91 -18.08 0.69
C VAL A 163 4.17 -17.90 1.52
N ASP A 164 4.91 -16.84 1.22
CA ASP A 164 6.04 -16.40 2.03
C ASP A 164 5.56 -15.38 3.08
N VAL A 165 5.91 -15.63 4.33
CA VAL A 165 5.68 -14.73 5.47
C VAL A 165 7.01 -14.12 5.86
N TYR A 166 7.10 -12.79 5.79
CA TYR A 166 8.27 -12.05 6.24
C TYR A 166 8.06 -11.56 7.66
N VAL A 167 8.99 -11.94 8.54
CA VAL A 167 8.98 -11.65 9.97
C VAL A 167 10.18 -10.78 10.32
N ILE A 168 9.91 -9.63 10.90
CA ILE A 168 10.91 -8.74 11.51
C ILE A 168 10.68 -8.81 13.01
N ARG A 169 11.71 -9.20 13.77
CA ARG A 169 11.60 -9.38 15.22
C ARG A 169 12.86 -8.91 15.94
N ARG A 170 12.69 -8.62 17.22
CA ARG A 170 13.81 -8.42 18.15
C ARG A 170 14.65 -9.69 18.28
N PRO A 171 15.99 -9.59 18.45
CA PRO A 171 16.84 -10.74 18.70
C PRO A 171 16.34 -11.52 19.91
N SER A 172 16.29 -12.84 19.77
CA SER A 172 15.74 -13.76 20.78
C SER A 172 16.32 -15.14 20.56
N ASP A 173 16.67 -15.83 21.64
CA ASP A 173 17.18 -17.21 21.61
C ASP A 173 16.12 -18.22 21.15
N GLN A 174 14.84 -17.82 21.17
CA GLN A 174 13.75 -18.65 20.71
C GLN A 174 13.79 -18.76 19.18
N GLN A 175 13.87 -19.97 18.65
CA GLN A 175 13.76 -20.21 17.20
C GLN A 175 12.34 -19.88 16.70
N LEU A 176 12.24 -19.29 15.51
CA LEU A 176 10.96 -19.04 14.86
C LEU A 176 10.35 -20.35 14.36
N SER A 177 9.08 -20.58 14.72
CA SER A 177 8.28 -21.70 14.24
C SER A 177 6.82 -21.29 14.17
N ILE A 178 6.00 -21.99 13.39
CA ILE A 178 4.56 -21.70 13.29
C ILE A 178 3.90 -21.64 14.66
N ALA A 179 4.31 -22.53 15.58
CA ALA A 179 3.75 -22.64 16.93
C ALA A 179 3.96 -21.39 17.80
N ASN A 180 4.96 -20.56 17.49
CA ASN A 180 5.27 -19.35 18.24
C ASN A 180 5.15 -18.06 17.43
N LEU A 181 4.44 -18.04 16.30
CA LEU A 181 4.22 -16.80 15.56
C LEU A 181 3.15 -15.89 16.19
N ALA A 182 1.99 -16.45 16.56
CA ALA A 182 0.81 -15.64 16.91
C ALA A 182 0.96 -14.83 18.21
N ASN A 183 1.77 -15.29 19.17
CA ASN A 183 1.88 -14.70 20.51
C ASN A 183 3.32 -14.34 20.87
N ASN A 184 4.16 -14.05 19.88
CA ASN A 184 5.55 -13.70 20.14
C ASN A 184 5.74 -12.18 20.29
N PRO A 185 6.07 -11.71 21.51
CA PRO A 185 6.21 -10.27 21.78
C PRO A 185 7.45 -9.64 21.12
N ASP A 186 8.37 -10.46 20.62
CA ASP A 186 9.56 -10.00 19.89
C ASP A 186 9.22 -9.63 18.45
N ILE A 187 8.12 -10.15 17.88
CA ILE A 187 7.69 -9.83 16.52
C ILE A 187 7.27 -8.36 16.47
N ILE A 188 7.95 -7.63 15.60
CA ILE A 188 7.60 -6.25 15.26
C ILE A 188 6.63 -6.27 14.11
N SER A 189 6.98 -6.93 13.01
CA SER A 189 6.18 -7.01 11.79
C SER A 189 6.11 -8.44 11.28
N MET A 190 4.93 -8.86 10.84
CA MET A 190 4.72 -10.18 10.24
C MET A 190 3.68 -10.06 9.13
N GLU A 191 4.14 -10.16 7.89
CA GLU A 191 3.29 -9.92 6.72
C GLU A 191 3.49 -10.99 5.64
N VAL A 192 2.40 -11.37 4.97
CA VAL A 192 2.45 -12.20 3.77
C VAL A 192 2.91 -11.32 2.62
N CYS A 193 4.06 -11.64 2.02
CA CYS A 193 4.62 -10.88 0.91
C CYS A 193 5.44 -11.76 -0.05
N GLY A 194 5.32 -11.50 -1.35
CA GLY A 194 6.00 -12.29 -2.39
C GLY A 194 7.21 -11.60 -3.04
N GLY A 195 7.56 -10.38 -2.62
CA GLY A 195 8.70 -9.64 -3.16
C GLY A 195 10.00 -9.90 -2.39
N PRO A 196 11.16 -9.44 -2.91
CA PRO A 196 12.45 -9.51 -2.22
C PRO A 196 12.50 -8.57 -1.01
N HIS A 197 13.27 -8.96 0.01
CA HIS A 197 13.52 -8.15 1.20
C HIS A 197 15.00 -8.16 1.55
N VAL A 198 15.47 -7.12 2.24
CA VAL A 198 16.80 -7.13 2.87
C VAL A 198 16.86 -8.19 3.97
N THR A 199 18.05 -8.67 4.31
CA THR A 199 18.22 -9.68 5.37
C THR A 199 18.26 -9.04 6.76
N ASN A 200 18.63 -7.77 6.83
CA ASN A 200 18.71 -7.01 8.07
C ASN A 200 18.20 -5.57 7.86
N THR A 201 17.44 -5.06 8.82
CA THR A 201 16.87 -3.70 8.75
C THR A 201 17.91 -2.59 8.64
N LYS A 202 19.15 -2.80 9.11
CA LYS A 202 20.25 -1.82 8.95
C LYS A 202 20.61 -1.53 7.50
N GLU A 203 20.33 -2.48 6.59
CA GLU A 203 20.58 -2.33 5.15
C GLU A 203 19.67 -1.26 4.52
N ILE A 204 18.61 -0.85 5.21
CA ILE A 204 17.70 0.20 4.74
C ILE A 204 18.40 1.56 4.75
N GLY A 205 19.20 1.84 5.79
CA GLY A 205 19.72 3.17 6.07
C GLY A 205 18.68 4.10 6.70
N LYS A 206 19.08 5.32 7.04
CA LYS A 206 18.20 6.29 7.71
C LYS A 206 17.05 6.69 6.79
N LEU A 207 15.82 6.65 7.31
CA LEU A 207 14.61 6.92 6.53
C LEU A 207 14.01 8.27 6.92
N SER A 208 13.53 9.04 5.95
CA SER A 208 12.73 10.25 6.19
C SER A 208 11.36 10.17 5.51
N LEU A 209 10.30 10.47 6.27
CA LEU A 209 8.92 10.66 5.85
C LEU A 209 8.68 12.14 5.52
N PHE A 210 8.88 12.51 4.26
CA PHE A 210 8.94 13.91 3.88
C PHE A 210 7.61 14.50 3.39
N LYS A 211 6.58 13.66 3.19
CA LYS A 211 5.28 14.12 2.69
C LYS A 211 4.15 13.19 3.10
N GLU A 212 3.03 13.79 3.48
CA GLU A 212 1.77 13.13 3.77
C GLU A 212 0.64 13.84 3.00
N LYS A 213 -0.35 13.10 2.47
CA LYS A 213 -1.54 13.69 1.83
C LYS A 213 -2.74 12.75 1.79
N SER A 214 -3.92 13.33 1.59
CA SER A 214 -5.13 12.58 1.24
C SER A 214 -5.02 12.01 -0.18
N VAL A 215 -5.52 10.78 -0.36
CA VAL A 215 -5.70 10.17 -1.69
C VAL A 215 -7.18 10.17 -2.07
N SER A 216 -8.03 9.73 -1.15
CA SER A 216 -9.49 9.70 -1.28
C SER A 216 -10.11 9.70 0.14
N ALA A 217 -11.43 9.67 0.24
CA ALA A 217 -12.11 9.55 1.53
C ALA A 217 -11.62 8.31 2.29
N GLY A 218 -11.11 8.52 3.51
CA GLY A 218 -10.61 7.43 4.36
C GLY A 218 -9.24 6.85 3.98
N VAL A 219 -8.54 7.40 2.99
CA VAL A 219 -7.23 6.91 2.53
C VAL A 219 -6.19 8.02 2.55
N ARG A 220 -5.09 7.76 3.28
CA ARG A 220 -3.93 8.64 3.39
C ARG A 220 -2.72 8.02 2.69
N ARG A 221 -1.74 8.86 2.36
CA ARG A 221 -0.51 8.46 1.70
C ARG A 221 0.68 9.14 2.33
N VAL A 222 1.70 8.36 2.65
CA VAL A 222 3.02 8.85 3.05
C VAL A 222 4.06 8.57 1.97
N TYR A 223 5.03 9.46 1.85
CA TYR A 223 6.20 9.29 1.01
C TYR A 223 7.44 9.21 1.88
N ALA A 224 8.32 8.27 1.55
CA ALA A 224 9.58 8.08 2.24
C ALA A 224 10.76 8.03 1.27
N LYS A 225 11.95 8.38 1.77
CA LYS A 225 13.22 8.16 1.08
C LYS A 225 14.34 7.89 2.10
N VAL A 226 15.38 7.20 1.68
CA VAL A 226 16.61 7.09 2.48
C VAL A 226 17.37 8.42 2.41
N VAL A 227 17.95 8.84 3.53
CA VAL A 227 18.74 10.07 3.69
C VAL A 227 20.15 9.79 4.17
#